data_AF-A0A166C761-F1
#
_entry.id   AF-A0A166C761-F1
#
_cell.length_a   1.000
_cell.length_b   1.000
_cell.length_c   1.000
_cell.angle_alpha   90.00
_cell.angle_beta   90.00
_cell.angle_gamma   90.00
#
_symmetry.space_group_name_H-M   'P 1'
#
loop_
_entity.id
_entity.type
_entity.pdbx_description
1 polymer ?
#
loop_
_entity_poly.entity_id
_entity_poly.type
_entity_poly.pdbx_seq_one_letter_code
_entity_poly.pdbx_strand_id
1 'polypeptide(L)'
;MDLFLDLANMTESNEFSKSKKGVLKFLKIIGVDSRFISYTPEKIYINNLRFSKFSRKREDIFKKQFSDIEVVRNSLFQKICSKSSKVLSDIEPNSVILIPKNNELMEIILEPYTRKYGVKLVYSGGHDLIANPLILDDEVNSIFSSIFKGEGINFGKKEGEIYPFINVSKKWINSFLEMDNKECINGSNGDELANSFMKFLEDVVPQYRENVLKASEFIEEKLKIKQ
;
A
#
# COMPACT_ATOMS: atom_id res chain seq x y z
N MET A 1 0.86 -26.37 -26.91
CA MET A 1 1.85 -25.33 -27.27
C MET A 1 2.80 -25.20 -26.10
N ASP A 2 4.09 -25.48 -26.36
CA ASP A 2 5.13 -25.49 -25.33
C ASP A 2 5.52 -24.06 -25.01
N LEU A 3 5.15 -23.58 -23.81
CA LEU A 3 5.50 -22.24 -23.33
C LEU A 3 7.01 -21.97 -23.43
N PHE A 4 7.84 -23.03 -23.33
CA PHE A 4 9.29 -22.95 -23.49
C PHE A 4 9.74 -22.72 -24.93
N LEU A 5 9.07 -23.32 -25.92
CA LEU A 5 9.34 -23.07 -27.35
C LEU A 5 8.86 -21.68 -27.77
N ASP A 6 7.71 -21.23 -27.26
CA ASP A 6 7.22 -19.87 -27.49
C ASP A 6 8.13 -18.82 -26.82
N LEU A 7 8.62 -19.09 -25.60
CA LEU A 7 9.54 -18.18 -24.91
C LEU A 7 10.90 -18.11 -25.61
N ALA A 8 11.43 -19.24 -26.09
CA ALA A 8 12.68 -19.29 -26.87
C ALA A 8 12.58 -18.52 -28.20
N ASN A 9 11.48 -18.71 -28.94
CA ASN A 9 11.23 -17.98 -30.18
C ASN A 9 10.97 -16.47 -29.96
N MET A 10 10.46 -16.08 -28.79
CA MET A 10 10.28 -14.66 -28.43
C MET A 10 11.56 -14.00 -27.92
N THR A 11 12.48 -14.74 -27.30
CA THR A 11 13.79 -14.21 -26.85
C THR A 11 14.75 -13.95 -28.00
N GLU A 12 14.67 -14.71 -29.11
CA GLU A 12 15.50 -14.47 -30.30
C GLU A 12 15.07 -13.23 -31.11
N SER A 13 13.83 -12.75 -30.92
CA SER A 13 13.22 -11.69 -31.74
C SER A 13 12.88 -10.39 -30.99
N ASN A 14 12.94 -10.37 -29.66
CA ASN A 14 12.69 -9.17 -28.86
C ASN A 14 13.63 -9.10 -27.66
N GLU A 15 14.65 -8.23 -27.72
CA GLU A 15 15.26 -7.72 -26.50
C GLU A 15 14.17 -6.99 -25.69
N PHE A 16 13.70 -7.61 -24.61
CA PHE A 16 12.82 -6.91 -23.69
C PHE A 16 13.61 -5.76 -23.06
N SER A 17 13.32 -4.53 -23.49
CA SER A 17 13.91 -3.35 -22.83
C SER A 17 13.63 -3.38 -21.32
N LYS A 18 14.59 -2.88 -20.53
CA LYS A 18 14.42 -2.64 -19.08
C LYS A 18 13.39 -1.53 -18.77
N SER A 19 12.64 -1.06 -19.77
CA SER A 19 11.54 -0.14 -19.55
C SER A 19 10.42 -0.82 -18.76
N LYS A 20 9.67 -0.04 -17.98
CA LYS A 20 8.46 -0.49 -17.28
C LYS A 20 7.54 -1.31 -18.19
N LYS A 21 7.34 -0.86 -19.43
CA LYS A 21 6.49 -1.54 -20.42
C LYS A 21 7.06 -2.91 -20.81
N GLY A 22 8.38 -3.02 -20.99
CA GLY A 22 9.06 -4.28 -21.32
C GLY A 22 8.94 -5.30 -20.19
N VAL A 23 9.23 -4.89 -18.96
CA VAL A 23 9.15 -5.75 -17.77
C VAL A 23 7.73 -6.25 -17.55
N LEU A 24 6.73 -5.36 -17.60
CA LEU A 24 5.32 -5.74 -17.44
C LEU A 24 4.81 -6.68 -18.55
N LYS A 25 5.28 -6.47 -19.79
CA LYS A 25 4.98 -7.37 -20.92
C LYS A 25 5.56 -8.76 -20.66
N PHE A 26 6.80 -8.84 -20.20
CA PHE A 26 7.44 -10.12 -19.89
C PHE A 26 6.73 -10.85 -18.74
N LEU A 27 6.37 -10.17 -17.65
CA LEU A 27 5.59 -10.75 -16.55
C LEU A 27 4.29 -11.38 -17.06
N LYS A 28 3.58 -10.69 -17.96
CA LYS A 28 2.36 -11.22 -18.58
C LYS A 28 2.63 -12.50 -19.40
N ILE A 29 3.73 -12.55 -20.16
CA ILE A 29 4.12 -13.71 -20.99
C ILE A 29 4.39 -14.94 -20.11
N ILE A 30 5.10 -14.76 -18.98
CA ILE A 30 5.35 -15.87 -18.04
C ILE A 30 4.13 -16.21 -17.17
N GLY A 31 2.97 -15.57 -17.42
CA GLY A 31 1.68 -15.84 -16.78
C GLY A 31 1.51 -15.23 -15.39
N VAL A 32 2.29 -14.19 -15.07
CA VAL A 32 2.20 -13.41 -13.83
C VAL A 32 1.17 -12.29 -14.00
N ASP A 33 0.27 -12.14 -13.01
CA ASP A 33 -0.68 -11.04 -12.97
C ASP A 33 -0.04 -9.81 -12.33
N SER A 34 0.41 -8.89 -13.19
CA SER A 34 1.08 -7.65 -12.78
C SER A 34 0.19 -6.67 -12.01
N ARG A 35 -1.12 -6.91 -11.91
CA ARG A 35 -2.02 -6.12 -11.05
C ARG A 35 -1.79 -6.37 -9.57
N PHE A 36 -1.11 -7.45 -9.20
CA PHE A 36 -0.82 -7.80 -7.80
C PHE A 36 0.67 -7.69 -7.46
N ILE A 37 1.35 -6.84 -8.21
CA ILE A 37 2.78 -6.60 -8.14
C ILE A 37 3.00 -5.10 -8.28
N SER A 38 3.91 -4.54 -7.49
CA SER A 38 4.40 -3.17 -7.65
C SER A 38 5.75 -3.18 -8.33
N TYR A 39 5.89 -2.38 -9.39
CA TYR A 39 7.13 -2.25 -10.16
C TYR A 39 7.87 -0.95 -9.82
N THR A 40 9.16 -1.08 -9.55
CA THR A 40 10.15 0.02 -9.54
C THR A 40 11.33 -0.36 -10.45
N PRO A 41 12.18 0.59 -10.86
CA PRO A 41 13.33 0.27 -11.72
C PRO A 41 14.29 -0.78 -11.14
N GLU A 42 14.41 -0.83 -9.82
CA GLU A 42 15.35 -1.72 -9.11
C GLU A 42 14.66 -2.96 -8.53
N LYS A 43 13.37 -2.84 -8.17
CA LYS A 43 12.67 -3.86 -7.38
C LYS A 43 11.27 -4.14 -7.91
N ILE A 44 10.86 -5.40 -7.80
CA ILE A 44 9.49 -5.86 -7.97
C ILE A 44 8.97 -6.37 -6.64
N TYR A 45 7.95 -5.73 -6.11
CA TYR A 45 7.31 -6.14 -4.86
C TYR A 45 6.08 -6.99 -5.15
N ILE A 46 5.98 -8.15 -4.50
CA ILE A 46 4.81 -9.02 -4.62
C ILE A 46 3.78 -8.59 -3.58
N ASN A 47 2.68 -7.95 -4.01
CA ASN A 47 1.64 -7.43 -3.13
C ASN A 47 0.72 -8.55 -2.65
N ASN A 48 0.46 -9.55 -3.49
CA ASN A 48 -0.29 -10.74 -3.13
C ASN A 48 0.26 -11.96 -3.87
N LEU A 49 0.77 -12.94 -3.13
CA LEU A 49 1.37 -14.13 -3.71
C LEU A 49 0.37 -14.97 -4.52
N ARG A 50 -0.83 -15.21 -3.96
CA ARG A 50 -1.84 -16.05 -4.59
C ARG A 50 -2.34 -15.43 -5.90
N PHE A 51 -2.66 -14.14 -5.88
CA PHE A 51 -3.26 -13.46 -7.03
C PHE A 51 -2.26 -13.05 -8.10
N SER A 52 -1.01 -12.71 -7.73
CA SER A 52 0.04 -12.45 -8.71
C SER A 52 0.40 -13.70 -9.53
N LYS A 53 0.13 -14.90 -8.99
CA LYS A 53 0.58 -16.17 -9.57
C LYS A 53 2.11 -16.20 -9.79
N PHE A 54 2.88 -15.42 -9.03
CA PHE A 54 4.34 -15.33 -9.18
C PHE A 54 5.03 -16.44 -8.37
N SER A 55 4.97 -17.66 -8.90
CA SER A 55 5.61 -18.84 -8.31
C SER A 55 7.15 -18.74 -8.32
N ARG A 56 7.82 -19.58 -7.53
CA ARG A 56 9.31 -19.67 -7.55
C ARG A 56 9.85 -19.98 -8.94
N LYS A 57 9.24 -20.94 -9.65
CA LYS A 57 9.60 -21.27 -11.04
C LYS A 57 9.52 -20.05 -11.97
N ARG A 58 8.50 -19.20 -11.80
CA ARG A 58 8.36 -17.96 -12.60
C ARG A 58 9.36 -16.90 -12.19
N GLU A 59 9.68 -16.81 -10.91
CA GLU A 59 10.73 -15.94 -10.38
C GLU A 59 12.09 -16.32 -10.98
N ASP A 60 12.41 -17.61 -11.09
CA ASP A 60 13.65 -18.08 -11.70
C ASP A 60 13.72 -17.73 -13.20
N ILE A 61 12.61 -17.89 -13.93
CA ILE A 61 12.51 -17.47 -15.34
C ILE A 61 12.69 -15.96 -15.46
N PHE A 62 12.10 -15.20 -14.55
CA PHE A 62 12.22 -13.74 -14.52
C PHE A 62 13.66 -13.29 -14.28
N LYS A 63 14.35 -13.87 -13.30
CA LYS A 63 15.74 -13.51 -12.96
C LYS A 63 16.74 -13.85 -14.07
N LYS A 64 16.45 -14.84 -14.92
CA LYS A 64 17.25 -15.13 -16.12
C LYS A 64 17.20 -13.99 -17.14
N GLN A 65 16.06 -13.30 -17.24
CA GLN A 65 15.88 -12.19 -18.17
C GLN A 65 16.27 -10.84 -17.55
N PHE A 66 15.99 -10.65 -16.26
CA PHE A 66 16.23 -9.41 -15.53
C PHE A 66 16.95 -9.72 -14.22
N SER A 67 18.27 -9.95 -14.31
CA SER A 67 19.12 -10.25 -13.14
C SER A 67 19.22 -9.09 -12.15
N ASP A 68 19.13 -7.86 -12.67
CA ASP A 68 19.38 -6.63 -11.90
C ASP A 68 18.14 -6.14 -11.14
N ILE A 69 16.97 -6.75 -11.41
CA ILE A 69 15.72 -6.39 -10.74
C ILE A 69 15.46 -7.38 -9.61
N GLU A 70 15.52 -6.90 -8.38
CA GLU A 70 15.27 -7.72 -7.20
C GLU A 70 13.78 -8.07 -7.10
N VAL A 71 13.46 -9.32 -6.77
CA VAL A 71 12.08 -9.75 -6.49
C VAL A 71 11.86 -9.81 -4.99
N VAL A 72 11.13 -8.83 -4.46
CA VAL A 72 10.82 -8.69 -3.03
C VAL A 72 9.57 -9.50 -2.69
N ARG A 73 9.81 -10.67 -2.09
CA ARG A 73 8.77 -11.58 -1.56
C ARG A 73 8.67 -11.47 -0.04
N ASN A 74 8.15 -10.35 0.44
CA ASN A 74 8.05 -10.05 1.87
C ASN A 74 6.62 -10.22 2.39
N SER A 75 6.43 -11.02 3.45
CA SER A 75 5.10 -11.28 4.05
C SER A 75 4.52 -10.09 4.77
N LEU A 76 5.35 -9.24 5.39
CA LEU A 76 4.93 -8.00 6.04
C LEU A 76 4.43 -7.00 4.99
N PHE A 77 5.15 -6.84 3.88
CA PHE A 77 4.69 -6.03 2.75
C PHE A 77 3.34 -6.51 2.20
N GLN A 78 3.18 -7.83 1.99
CA GLN A 78 1.90 -8.41 1.55
C GLN A 78 0.77 -8.13 2.54
N LYS A 79 1.07 -8.13 3.85
CA LYS A 79 0.12 -7.78 4.90
C LYS A 79 -0.28 -6.30 4.84
N ILE A 80 0.69 -5.39 4.64
CA ILE A 80 0.44 -3.96 4.41
C ILE A 80 -0.46 -3.78 3.20
N CYS A 81 -0.11 -4.36 2.04
CA CYS A 81 -0.93 -4.27 0.83
C CYS A 81 -2.35 -4.80 1.03
N SER A 82 -2.51 -5.90 1.78
CA SER A 82 -3.84 -6.49 2.06
C SER A 82 -4.72 -5.58 2.93
N LYS A 83 -4.11 -4.81 3.83
CA LYS A 83 -4.81 -3.82 4.66
C LYS A 83 -5.15 -2.57 3.85
N SER A 84 -4.19 -2.07 3.08
CA SER A 84 -4.40 -0.94 2.18
C SER A 84 -5.48 -1.24 1.14
N SER A 85 -5.50 -2.44 0.56
CA SER A 85 -6.46 -2.78 -0.50
C SER A 85 -7.93 -2.69 -0.10
N LYS A 86 -8.25 -2.73 1.20
CA LYS A 86 -9.62 -2.57 1.69
C LYS A 86 -10.15 -1.14 1.55
N VAL A 87 -9.26 -0.15 1.60
CA VAL A 87 -9.60 1.27 1.41
C VAL A 87 -9.53 1.62 -0.07
N LEU A 88 -8.60 1.00 -0.79
CA LEU A 88 -8.37 1.28 -2.21
C LEU A 88 -9.33 0.53 -3.14
N SER A 89 -10.25 -0.29 -2.62
CA SER A 89 -11.27 -0.96 -3.43
C SER A 89 -12.28 0.02 -4.02
N ASP A 90 -12.45 1.16 -3.38
CA ASP A 90 -13.52 2.13 -3.65
C ASP A 90 -13.04 3.27 -4.57
N ILE A 91 -11.82 3.16 -5.09
CA ILE A 91 -11.26 4.13 -6.05
C ILE A 91 -11.98 3.98 -7.38
N GLU A 92 -12.46 5.10 -7.92
CA GLU A 92 -13.08 5.13 -9.24
C GLU A 92 -12.07 4.84 -10.36
N PRO A 93 -12.49 4.16 -11.44
CA PRO A 93 -11.63 3.95 -12.59
C PRO A 93 -11.16 5.26 -13.23
N ASN A 94 -9.90 5.29 -13.67
CA ASN A 94 -9.23 6.40 -14.35
C ASN A 94 -9.05 7.69 -13.53
N SER A 95 -9.31 7.67 -12.21
CA SER A 95 -9.06 8.82 -11.33
C SER A 95 -7.60 9.25 -11.33
N VAL A 96 -7.38 10.55 -11.11
CA VAL A 96 -6.07 11.16 -10.90
C VAL A 96 -5.82 11.30 -9.40
N ILE A 97 -4.80 10.61 -8.90
CA ILE A 97 -4.44 10.58 -7.49
C ILE A 97 -3.17 11.39 -7.27
N LEU A 98 -3.25 12.43 -6.44
CA LEU A 98 -2.10 13.20 -5.97
C LEU A 98 -1.39 12.44 -4.86
N ILE A 99 -0.10 12.16 -5.07
CA ILE A 99 0.76 11.54 -4.06
C ILE A 99 1.60 12.64 -3.36
N PRO A 100 1.63 12.67 -2.02
CA PRO A 100 2.53 13.55 -1.28
C PRO A 100 3.99 13.30 -1.66
N LYS A 101 4.77 14.37 -1.80
CA LYS A 101 6.20 14.24 -2.08
C LYS A 101 6.90 13.39 -1.01
N ASN A 102 7.93 12.66 -1.41
CA ASN A 102 8.80 11.86 -0.54
C ASN A 102 8.08 10.72 0.22
N ASN A 103 7.01 10.15 -0.35
CA ASN A 103 6.35 8.97 0.22
C ASN A 103 6.46 7.76 -0.72
N GLU A 104 7.65 7.17 -0.76
CA GLU A 104 7.95 6.06 -1.67
C GLU A 104 7.08 4.82 -1.41
N LEU A 105 6.76 4.52 -0.14
CA LEU A 105 5.88 3.39 0.18
C LEU A 105 4.47 3.61 -0.40
N MET A 106 3.96 4.84 -0.36
CA MET A 106 2.69 5.21 -0.98
C MET A 106 2.73 4.98 -2.49
N GLU A 107 3.79 5.44 -3.16
CA GLU A 107 4.01 5.22 -4.59
C GLU A 107 4.00 3.73 -4.92
N ILE A 108 4.78 2.92 -4.18
CA ILE A 108 4.85 1.47 -4.37
C ILE A 108 3.46 0.84 -4.22
N ILE A 109 2.67 1.21 -3.21
CA ILE A 109 1.35 0.59 -2.99
C ILE A 109 0.33 0.98 -4.05
N LEU A 110 0.35 2.23 -4.52
CA LEU A 110 -0.57 2.74 -5.53
C LEU A 110 -0.16 2.34 -6.96
N GLU A 111 1.10 2.03 -7.20
CA GLU A 111 1.63 1.63 -8.51
C GLU A 111 0.77 0.58 -9.26
N PRO A 112 0.36 -0.56 -8.67
CA PRO A 112 -0.50 -1.54 -9.33
C PRO A 112 -1.90 -1.03 -9.68
N TYR A 113 -2.39 0.00 -8.99
CA TYR A 113 -3.72 0.56 -9.26
C TYR A 113 -3.78 1.25 -10.62
N THR A 114 -2.62 1.70 -11.15
CA THR A 114 -2.50 2.18 -12.53
C THR A 114 -2.89 1.10 -13.55
N ARG A 115 -2.76 -0.18 -13.19
CA ARG A 115 -3.17 -1.33 -14.01
C ARG A 115 -4.51 -1.94 -13.62
N LYS A 116 -4.90 -1.86 -12.34
CA LYS A 116 -6.20 -2.39 -11.87
C LYS A 116 -7.36 -1.54 -12.37
N TYR A 117 -7.23 -0.23 -12.23
CA TYR A 117 -8.32 0.72 -12.47
C TYR A 117 -7.94 1.84 -13.44
N GLY A 118 -6.72 1.84 -13.99
CA GLY A 118 -6.29 2.89 -14.92
C GLY A 118 -5.97 4.23 -14.26
N VAL A 119 -5.79 4.26 -12.93
CA VAL A 119 -5.52 5.52 -12.21
C VAL A 119 -4.24 6.18 -12.69
N LYS A 120 -4.20 7.50 -12.63
CA LYS A 120 -3.01 8.30 -12.94
C LYS A 120 -2.44 8.84 -11.63
N LEU A 121 -1.16 8.60 -11.39
CA LEU A 121 -0.47 9.11 -10.21
C LEU A 121 0.25 10.40 -10.58
N VAL A 122 0.00 11.48 -9.84
CA VAL A 122 0.62 12.80 -10.05
C VAL A 122 1.26 13.31 -8.76
N TYR A 123 2.25 14.18 -8.88
CA TYR A 123 2.99 14.76 -7.74
C TYR A 123 2.72 16.26 -7.53
N SER A 124 1.94 16.85 -8.45
CA SER A 124 1.51 18.25 -8.42
C SER A 124 0.42 18.48 -9.46
N GLY A 125 -0.42 19.49 -9.25
CA GLY A 125 -1.43 19.92 -10.23
C GLY A 125 -2.83 19.35 -9.98
N GLY A 126 -3.66 19.34 -11.03
CA GLY A 126 -5.05 18.88 -10.97
C GLY A 126 -5.16 17.39 -10.64
N HIS A 127 -6.06 17.07 -9.71
CA HIS A 127 -6.28 15.73 -9.18
C HIS A 127 -7.74 15.58 -8.74
N ASP A 128 -8.21 14.34 -8.71
CA ASP A 128 -9.54 13.97 -8.21
C ASP A 128 -9.48 13.52 -6.76
N LEU A 129 -8.37 12.84 -6.38
CA LEU A 129 -8.14 12.28 -5.06
C LEU A 129 -6.75 12.66 -4.53
N ILE A 130 -6.62 12.80 -3.22
CA ILE A 130 -5.33 12.96 -2.53
C ILE A 130 -5.04 11.69 -1.72
N ALA A 131 -3.85 11.11 -1.92
CA ALA A 131 -3.38 9.98 -1.11
C ALA A 131 -2.83 10.48 0.24
N ASN A 132 -3.67 10.43 1.27
CA ASN A 132 -3.29 10.87 2.61
C ASN A 132 -2.46 9.77 3.32
N PRO A 133 -1.26 10.10 3.85
CA PRO A 133 -0.37 9.13 4.47
C PRO A 133 -0.74 8.75 5.91
N LEU A 134 -1.88 9.23 6.44
CA LEU A 134 -2.35 8.94 7.78
C LEU A 134 -2.36 7.42 8.07
N ILE A 135 -1.69 7.05 9.16
CA ILE A 135 -1.52 5.67 9.61
C ILE A 135 -2.45 5.36 10.79
N LEU A 136 -2.63 4.07 11.09
CA LEU A 136 -3.52 3.63 12.17
C LEU A 136 -3.15 4.23 13.54
N ASP A 137 -1.86 4.25 13.87
CA ASP A 137 -1.38 4.75 15.17
C ASP A 137 -1.69 6.23 15.37
N ASP A 138 -1.49 7.05 14.34
CA ASP A 138 -1.72 8.50 14.41
C ASP A 138 -3.21 8.82 14.53
N GLU A 139 -4.06 8.09 13.80
CA GLU A 139 -5.52 8.25 13.91
C GLU A 139 -6.04 7.86 15.29
N VAL A 140 -5.57 6.73 15.84
CA VAL A 140 -5.95 6.30 17.20
C VAL A 140 -5.45 7.29 18.25
N ASN A 141 -4.25 7.85 18.08
CA ASN A 141 -3.75 8.91 18.95
C ASN A 141 -4.67 10.15 18.90
N SER A 142 -5.02 10.59 17.69
CA SER A 142 -5.93 11.72 17.47
C SER A 142 -7.28 11.52 18.18
N ILE A 143 -7.89 10.34 18.03
CA ILE A 143 -9.15 9.97 18.69
C ILE A 143 -9.01 10.08 20.22
N PHE A 144 -7.97 9.49 20.82
CA PHE A 144 -7.77 9.58 22.26
C PHE A 144 -7.47 11.00 22.73
N SER A 145 -6.67 11.77 21.99
CA SER A 145 -6.37 13.16 22.32
C SER A 145 -7.64 14.01 22.37
N SER A 146 -8.52 13.90 21.37
CA SER A 146 -9.80 14.62 21.35
C SER A 146 -10.72 14.20 22.49
N ILE A 147 -10.76 12.91 22.83
CA ILE A 147 -11.51 12.42 24.00
C ILE A 147 -10.98 13.03 25.31
N PHE A 148 -9.65 13.03 25.51
CA PHE A 148 -9.03 13.58 26.72
C PHE A 148 -9.17 15.09 26.86
N LYS A 149 -9.23 15.82 25.74
CA LYS A 149 -9.50 17.26 25.70
C LYS A 149 -10.98 17.60 25.89
N GLY A 150 -11.87 16.61 25.89
CA GLY A 150 -13.32 16.83 25.96
C GLY A 150 -13.94 17.36 24.67
N GLU A 151 -13.22 17.26 23.55
CA GLU A 151 -13.66 17.71 22.21
C GLU A 151 -14.55 16.66 21.52
N GLY A 152 -14.66 15.46 22.10
CA GLY A 152 -15.41 14.34 21.51
C GLY A 152 -14.57 13.56 20.51
N ILE A 153 -15.22 12.93 19.52
CA ILE A 153 -14.55 12.20 18.43
C ILE A 153 -14.61 13.07 17.18
N ASN A 154 -13.45 13.37 16.60
CA ASN A 154 -13.35 14.11 15.35
C ASN A 154 -13.35 13.13 14.17
N PHE A 155 -14.42 13.16 13.37
CA PHE A 155 -14.54 12.35 12.15
C PHE A 155 -13.91 13.10 10.97
N GLY A 156 -12.58 13.17 10.97
CA GLY A 156 -11.80 14.06 10.10
C GLY A 156 -11.54 13.57 8.67
N LYS A 157 -12.21 12.51 8.21
CA LYS A 157 -12.05 12.02 6.82
C LYS A 157 -12.62 13.05 5.85
N LYS A 158 -11.75 13.61 5.01
CA LYS A 158 -12.14 14.64 4.04
C LYS A 158 -12.60 14.01 2.74
N GLU A 159 -13.64 14.62 2.16
CA GLU A 159 -14.03 14.32 0.78
C GLU A 159 -12.86 14.60 -0.17
N GLY A 160 -12.66 13.73 -1.16
CA GLY A 160 -11.52 13.83 -2.08
C GLY A 160 -10.19 13.31 -1.50
N GLU A 161 -10.17 12.69 -0.31
CA GLU A 161 -8.98 12.01 0.22
C GLU A 161 -9.19 10.48 0.27
N ILE A 162 -8.12 9.74 -0.03
CA ILE A 162 -8.02 8.31 0.25
C ILE A 162 -6.95 8.09 1.31
N TYR A 163 -7.12 7.07 2.16
CA TYR A 163 -6.23 6.81 3.31
C TYR A 163 -5.61 5.40 3.22
N PRO A 164 -4.62 5.16 2.34
CA PRO A 164 -4.10 3.83 2.08
C PRO A 164 -3.46 3.15 3.31
N PHE A 165 -3.04 3.92 4.31
CA PHE A 165 -2.39 3.42 5.52
C PHE A 165 -3.25 3.45 6.79
N ILE A 166 -4.51 3.86 6.72
CA ILE A 166 -5.37 4.01 7.92
C ILE A 166 -5.53 2.71 8.74
N ASN A 167 -5.34 1.56 8.08
CA ASN A 167 -5.43 0.23 8.67
C ASN A 167 -4.06 -0.44 8.88
N VAL A 168 -2.98 0.34 8.78
CA VAL A 168 -1.59 -0.13 8.83
C VAL A 168 -0.89 0.53 10.01
N SER A 169 -0.30 -0.30 10.88
CA SER A 169 0.45 0.21 12.03
C SER A 169 1.79 0.81 11.64
N LYS A 170 2.24 1.81 12.41
CA LYS A 170 3.58 2.41 12.30
C LYS A 170 4.68 1.36 12.41
N LYS A 171 4.52 0.41 13.34
CA LYS A 171 5.46 -0.70 13.53
C LYS A 171 5.66 -1.51 12.25
N TRP A 172 4.58 -1.83 11.52
CA TRP A 172 4.70 -2.59 10.28
C TRP A 172 5.39 -1.78 9.18
N ILE A 173 5.10 -0.49 9.08
CA ILE A 173 5.73 0.39 8.11
C ILE A 173 7.23 0.50 8.40
N ASN A 174 7.61 0.86 9.63
CA ASN A 174 9.01 1.02 9.99
C ASN A 174 9.78 -0.30 9.87
N SER A 175 9.25 -1.43 10.34
CA SER A 175 9.91 -2.73 10.15
C SER A 175 10.08 -3.11 8.67
N PHE A 176 9.14 -2.73 7.80
CA PHE A 176 9.31 -2.96 6.36
C PHE A 176 10.37 -2.04 5.76
N LEU A 177 10.36 -0.75 6.12
CA LEU A 177 11.34 0.23 5.63
C LEU A 177 12.76 -0.12 6.09
N GLU A 178 12.94 -0.54 7.33
CA GLU A 178 14.23 -1.05 7.85
C GLU A 178 14.75 -2.24 7.04
N MET A 179 13.88 -3.22 6.75
CA MET A 179 14.24 -4.39 5.92
C MET A 179 14.62 -4.00 4.49
N ASP A 180 14.09 -2.88 4.00
CA ASP A 180 14.31 -2.38 2.64
C ASP A 180 15.44 -1.32 2.58
N ASN A 181 16.15 -1.09 3.69
CA ASN A 181 17.18 -0.07 3.88
C ASN A 181 16.72 1.37 3.61
N LYS A 182 15.50 1.70 4.04
CA LYS A 182 14.86 3.01 3.87
C LYS A 182 14.70 3.75 5.19
N GLU A 183 14.57 5.07 5.10
CA GLU A 183 14.33 5.93 6.26
C GLU A 183 12.99 5.59 6.93
N CYS A 184 13.04 5.41 8.25
CA CYS A 184 11.84 5.18 9.05
C CYS A 184 11.01 6.45 9.21
N ILE A 185 9.70 6.26 9.41
CA ILE A 185 8.83 7.36 9.79
C ILE A 185 9.16 7.75 11.23
N ASN A 186 9.80 8.90 11.39
CA ASN A 186 10.16 9.49 12.68
C ASN A 186 9.01 10.35 13.23
N GLY A 187 8.94 10.44 14.55
CA GLY A 187 8.01 11.33 15.27
C GLY A 187 6.78 10.63 15.84
N SER A 188 6.59 10.74 17.15
CA SER A 188 5.28 10.68 17.78
C SER A 188 4.74 12.11 17.79
N ASN A 189 4.26 12.61 16.65
CA ASN A 189 3.71 13.98 16.59
C ASN A 189 2.34 14.09 17.30
N GLY A 190 1.87 12.99 17.87
CA GLY A 190 0.64 12.91 18.64
C GLY A 190 0.81 13.33 20.11
N ASP A 191 -0.32 13.48 20.76
CA ASP A 191 -0.45 13.87 22.16
C ASP A 191 0.25 12.86 23.10
N GLU A 192 1.04 13.36 24.05
CA GLU A 192 1.86 12.52 24.95
C GLU A 192 0.99 11.65 25.88
N LEU A 193 -0.13 12.19 26.38
CA LEU A 193 -1.07 11.45 27.21
C LEU A 193 -1.74 10.34 26.40
N ALA A 194 -2.17 10.63 25.17
CA ALA A 194 -2.69 9.63 24.24
C ALA A 194 -1.64 8.54 23.94
N ASN A 195 -0.38 8.90 23.69
CA ASN A 195 0.71 7.94 23.47
C ASN A 195 0.94 7.03 24.69
N SER A 196 0.96 7.60 25.90
CA SER A 196 1.10 6.84 27.14
C SER A 196 -0.06 5.87 27.33
N PHE A 197 -1.29 6.31 27.07
CA PHE A 197 -2.48 5.45 27.18
C PHE A 197 -2.50 4.33 26.14
N MET A 198 -2.12 4.65 24.89
CA MET A 198 -1.94 3.66 23.83
C MET A 198 -0.95 2.58 24.21
N LYS A 199 0.20 2.95 24.80
CA LYS A 199 1.19 2.00 25.28
C LYS A 199 0.62 1.10 26.38
N PHE A 200 -0.11 1.66 27.33
CA PHE A 200 -0.81 0.88 28.36
C PHE A 200 -1.80 -0.13 27.75
N LEU A 201 -2.60 0.28 26.77
CA LEU A 201 -3.56 -0.62 26.11
C LEU A 201 -2.89 -1.72 25.29
N GLU A 202 -1.69 -1.50 24.75
CA GLU A 202 -0.96 -2.51 24.00
C GLU A 202 -0.65 -3.77 24.84
N ASP A 203 -0.38 -3.57 26.13
CA ASP A 203 -0.06 -4.65 27.07
C ASP A 203 -1.31 -5.40 27.56
N VAL A 204 -2.50 -4.76 27.50
CA VAL A 204 -3.73 -5.28 28.12
C VAL A 204 -4.72 -5.81 27.08
N VAL A 205 -4.83 -5.17 25.92
CA VAL A 205 -5.85 -5.45 24.91
C VAL A 205 -5.22 -5.66 23.54
N PRO A 206 -5.16 -6.91 23.05
CA PRO A 206 -4.71 -7.19 21.69
C PRO A 206 -5.58 -6.47 20.66
N GLN A 207 -4.94 -5.92 19.61
CA GLN A 207 -5.63 -5.27 18.48
C GLN A 207 -6.51 -4.08 18.88
N TYR A 208 -6.25 -3.44 20.02
CA TYR A 208 -7.06 -2.31 20.48
C TYR A 208 -7.12 -1.18 19.45
N ARG A 209 -6.02 -0.92 18.73
CA ARG A 209 -5.95 0.15 17.71
C ARG A 209 -7.01 -0.06 16.62
N GLU A 210 -7.10 -1.27 16.06
CA GLU A 210 -8.14 -1.60 15.09
C GLU A 210 -9.55 -1.53 15.68
N ASN A 211 -9.72 -1.90 16.96
CA ASN A 211 -11.01 -1.84 17.62
C ASN A 211 -11.47 -0.40 17.87
N VAL A 212 -10.56 0.49 18.27
CA VAL A 212 -10.83 1.92 18.46
C VAL A 212 -11.22 2.57 17.14
N LEU A 213 -10.47 2.31 16.07
CA LEU A 213 -10.82 2.85 14.74
C LEU A 213 -12.21 2.39 14.29
N LYS A 214 -12.51 1.08 14.40
CA LYS A 214 -13.85 0.56 14.04
C LYS A 214 -14.97 1.13 14.90
N ALA A 215 -14.72 1.32 16.20
CA ALA A 215 -15.70 1.92 17.09
C ALA A 215 -15.99 3.37 16.69
N SER A 216 -14.95 4.14 16.35
CA SER A 216 -15.08 5.49 15.80
C SER A 216 -15.92 5.50 14.52
N GLU A 217 -15.57 4.66 13.54
CA GLU A 217 -16.32 4.54 12.26
C GLU A 217 -17.79 4.15 12.50
N PHE A 218 -18.07 3.22 13.41
CA PHE A 218 -19.44 2.84 13.75
C PHE A 218 -20.25 3.98 14.37
N ILE A 219 -19.64 4.79 15.25
CA ILE A 219 -20.30 5.96 15.84
C ILE A 219 -20.58 7.00 14.76
N GLU A 220 -19.63 7.24 13.85
CA GLU A 220 -19.79 8.16 12.71
C GLU A 220 -21.01 7.78 11.85
N GLU A 221 -21.11 6.51 11.44
CA GLU A 221 -22.22 6.00 10.64
C GLU A 221 -23.57 6.20 11.35
N LYS A 222 -23.63 5.92 12.67
CA LYS A 222 -24.87 6.08 13.45
C LYS A 222 -25.29 7.53 13.62
N LEU A 223 -24.34 8.46 13.65
CA LEU A 223 -24.64 9.89 13.70
C LEU A 223 -25.14 10.40 12.35
N LYS A 224 -24.57 9.93 11.23
CA LYS A 224 -25.03 10.28 9.87
C LYS A 224 -26.46 9.78 9.59
N ILE A 225 -26.85 8.61 10.10
CA ILE A 225 -28.23 8.07 9.93
C ILE A 225 -29.29 8.87 10.71
N LYS A 226 -28.88 9.65 11.72
CA LYS A 226 -29.79 10.44 12.55
C LYS A 226 -30.01 11.88 12.04
N GLN A 227 -29.32 12.28 10.98
CA GLN A 227 -29.49 13.57 10.29
C GLN A 227 -30.36 13.39 9.06
#